data_AF-A0A6V7JYY1-F1
#
_entry.id   AF-A0A6V7JYY1-F1
#
_cell.length_a   1.000
_cell.length_b   1.000
_cell.length_c   1.000
_cell.angle_alpha   90.00
_cell.angle_beta   90.00
_cell.angle_gamma   90.00
#
_symmetry.space_group_name_H-M   'P 1'
#
loop_
_entity.id
_entity.type
_entity.pdbx_description
1 polymer ?
#
loop_
_entity_poly.entity_id
_entity_poly.type
_entity_poly.pdbx_seq_one_letter_code
_entity_poly.pdbx_strand_id
1 'polypeptide(L)'
;TTIKDLQVVHLAGEASKLVVIADSEIRAIPLHHCDSMAAHSCAGCVALQDPHCAWDDVTETCVAVPTKLHDNDASKTLFQDIINGKHKKCKNQQ
;
A
#
# COMPACT_ATOMS: atom_id res chain seq x y z
N THR A 1 -24.87 -9.30 -11.48
CA THR A 1 -23.53 -9.69 -11.94
C THR A 1 -22.91 -10.64 -10.93
N THR A 2 -22.44 -11.81 -11.37
CA THR A 2 -21.83 -12.81 -10.49
C THR A 2 -20.32 -12.79 -10.68
N ILE A 3 -19.57 -12.71 -9.56
CA ILE A 3 -18.11 -12.84 -9.58
C ILE A 3 -17.74 -14.31 -9.74
N LYS A 4 -16.85 -14.60 -10.69
CA LYS A 4 -16.34 -15.95 -10.97
C LYS A 4 -14.99 -16.20 -10.35
N ASP A 5 -14.13 -15.19 -10.37
CA ASP A 5 -12.75 -15.32 -9.90
C ASP A 5 -12.18 -13.98 -9.45
N LEU A 6 -11.16 -14.05 -8.59
CA LEU A 6 -10.40 -12.94 -8.05
C LEU A 6 -8.91 -13.26 -8.14
N GLN A 7 -8.16 -12.46 -8.89
CA GLN A 7 -6.73 -12.69 -9.08
C GLN A 7 -5.92 -11.44 -8.72
N VAL A 8 -4.87 -11.63 -7.92
CA VAL A 8 -3.87 -10.58 -7.67
C VAL A 8 -2.79 -10.69 -8.74
N VAL A 9 -2.58 -9.61 -9.48
CA VAL A 9 -1.60 -9.56 -10.56
C VAL A 9 -0.52 -8.54 -10.22
N HIS A 10 0.73 -8.97 -10.33
CA HIS A 10 1.92 -8.15 -10.18
C HIS A 10 2.57 -7.99 -11.55
N LEU A 11 2.56 -6.77 -12.10
CA LEU A 11 3.21 -6.46 -13.37
C LEU A 11 4.50 -5.67 -13.08
N ALA A 12 5.61 -6.06 -13.72
CA ALA A 12 6.88 -5.38 -13.54
C ALA A 12 6.77 -3.90 -13.95
N GLY A 13 7.13 -2.99 -13.04
CA GLY A 13 7.05 -1.55 -13.28
C GLY A 13 5.65 -0.94 -13.11
N GLU A 14 4.63 -1.72 -12.73
CA GLU A 14 3.29 -1.19 -12.41
C GLU A 14 2.88 -1.49 -10.96
N ALA A 15 1.91 -0.71 -10.47
CA ALA A 15 1.23 -1.01 -9.21
C ALA A 15 0.47 -2.34 -9.30
N SER A 16 0.45 -3.09 -8.18
CA SER A 16 -0.29 -4.35 -8.11
C SER A 16 -1.79 -4.12 -8.23
N LYS A 17 -2.49 -5.02 -8.91
CA LYS A 17 -3.94 -4.89 -9.19
C LYS A 17 -4.70 -6.13 -8.73
N LEU A 18 -5.92 -5.93 -8.26
CA LEU A 18 -6.93 -6.97 -8.11
C LEU A 18 -7.74 -7.04 -9.40
N VAL A 19 -7.65 -8.16 -10.12
CA VAL A 19 -8.45 -8.45 -11.29
C VAL A 19 -9.70 -9.20 -10.84
N VAL A 20 -10.86 -8.58 -11.05
CA VAL A 20 -12.18 -9.11 -10.74
C VAL A 20 -12.79 -9.62 -12.03
N ILE A 21 -13.03 -10.92 -12.11
CA ILE A 21 -13.61 -11.58 -13.29
C ILE A 21 -15.06 -11.89 -12.98
N ALA A 22 -15.99 -11.31 -13.74
CA ALA A 22 -17.42 -11.53 -13.62
C ALA A 22 -18.04 -11.97 -14.94
N ASP A 23 -19.27 -12.49 -14.89
CA ASP A 23 -20.00 -12.94 -16.09
C ASP A 23 -20.19 -11.85 -17.15
N SER A 24 -20.30 -10.59 -16.73
CA SER A 24 -20.59 -9.46 -17.61
C SER A 24 -19.36 -8.65 -17.99
N GLU A 25 -18.30 -8.69 -17.18
CA GLU A 25 -17.11 -7.83 -17.37
C GLU A 25 -15.91 -8.32 -16.56
N ILE A 26 -14.73 -7.84 -16.96
CA ILE A 26 -13.48 -7.98 -16.19
C ILE A 26 -13.04 -6.57 -15.81
N ARG A 27 -12.71 -6.37 -14.53
CA ARG A 27 -12.18 -5.10 -14.03
C ARG A 27 -10.85 -5.31 -13.32
N ALA A 28 -9.88 -4.45 -13.61
CA ALA A 28 -8.65 -4.36 -12.85
C ALA A 28 -8.72 -3.11 -11.97
N ILE A 29 -8.66 -3.29 -10.66
CA ILE A 29 -8.66 -2.20 -9.68
C ILE A 29 -7.34 -2.18 -8.90
N PRO A 30 -6.87 -1.01 -8.41
CA PRO A 30 -5.69 -0.94 -7.56
C PRO A 30 -5.81 -1.88 -6.35
N LEU A 31 -4.75 -2.60 -6.02
CA LEU A 31 -4.74 -3.51 -4.86
C LEU A 31 -4.72 -2.73 -3.53
N HIS A 32 -4.07 -1.58 -3.52
CA HIS A 32 -3.89 -0.70 -2.37
C HIS A 32 -4.11 0.76 -2.79
N HIS A 33 -4.36 1.63 -1.81
CA HIS A 33 -4.60 3.06 -2.03
C HIS A 33 -3.67 3.91 -1.15
N CYS A 34 -2.37 3.61 -1.18
CA CYS A 34 -1.34 4.31 -0.40
C CYS A 34 -1.22 5.80 -0.80
N ASP A 35 -1.70 6.17 -1.99
CA ASP A 35 -1.77 7.53 -2.53
C ASP A 35 -3.07 8.27 -2.15
N SER A 36 -3.91 7.68 -1.29
CA SER A 36 -5.13 8.34 -0.84
C SER A 36 -4.83 9.62 -0.02
N MET A 37 -5.75 10.58 -0.05
CA MET A 37 -5.61 11.82 0.72
C MET A 37 -5.42 11.59 2.23
N ALA A 38 -5.98 10.49 2.76
CA ALA A 38 -5.82 10.09 4.16
C ALA A 38 -4.37 9.67 4.50
N ALA A 39 -3.55 9.37 3.49
CA ALA A 39 -2.19 8.87 3.61
C ALA A 39 -1.11 9.96 3.46
N HIS A 40 -1.51 11.22 3.25
CA HIS A 40 -0.59 12.34 2.96
C HIS A 40 0.25 12.81 4.16
N SER A 41 0.23 12.09 5.28
CA SER A 41 1.09 12.32 6.43
C SER A 41 1.57 10.99 7.00
N CYS A 42 2.69 11.01 7.72
CA CYS A 42 3.21 9.83 8.41
C CYS A 42 2.15 9.15 9.29
N ALA A 43 1.46 9.95 10.11
CA ALA A 43 0.40 9.44 10.96
C ALA A 43 -0.78 8.90 10.16
N GLY A 44 -1.16 9.56 9.07
CA GLY A 44 -2.23 9.12 8.18
C GLY A 44 -1.92 7.80 7.48
N CYS A 45 -0.72 7.68 6.89
CA CYS A 45 -0.27 6.48 6.20
C CYS A 45 -0.23 5.26 7.13
N VAL A 46 0.31 5.40 8.34
CA VAL A 46 0.36 4.29 9.31
C VAL A 46 -1.05 3.99 9.86
N ALA A 47 -1.91 5.00 10.02
CA ALA A 47 -3.30 4.83 10.44
C ALA A 47 -4.18 4.09 9.41
N LEU A 48 -3.74 3.96 8.15
CA LEU A 48 -4.41 3.10 7.17
C LEU A 48 -4.40 1.63 7.60
N GLN A 49 -3.40 1.20 8.38
CA GLN A 49 -3.21 -0.20 8.78
C GLN A 49 -3.17 -1.18 7.60
N ASP A 50 -2.87 -0.70 6.38
CA ASP A 50 -2.80 -1.52 5.18
C ASP A 50 -1.42 -2.19 5.10
N PRO A 51 -1.34 -3.54 5.04
CA PRO A 51 -0.07 -4.26 4.91
C PRO A 51 0.72 -3.91 3.65
N HIS A 52 0.09 -3.35 2.62
CA HIS A 52 0.74 -2.93 1.38
C HIS A 52 1.26 -1.49 1.42
N CYS A 53 0.96 -0.71 2.47
CA CYS A 53 1.38 0.68 2.58
C CYS A 53 2.34 0.90 3.75
N ALA A 54 3.39 1.66 3.51
CA ALA A 54 4.30 2.14 4.55
C ALA A 54 4.70 3.59 4.27
N TRP A 55 4.93 4.35 5.33
CA TRP A 55 5.49 5.70 5.20
C TRP A 55 6.98 5.61 4.99
N ASP A 56 7.50 6.22 3.94
CA ASP A 56 8.94 6.37 3.73
C ASP A 56 9.42 7.70 4.32
N ASP A 57 10.19 7.62 5.40
CA ASP A 57 10.75 8.77 6.13
C ASP A 57 11.79 9.54 5.32
N VAL A 58 12.35 8.94 4.26
CA VAL A 58 13.36 9.58 3.42
C VAL A 58 12.71 10.43 2.33
N THR A 59 11.65 9.92 1.72
CA THR A 59 10.91 10.62 0.66
C THR A 59 9.72 11.42 1.18
N GLU A 60 9.38 11.27 2.47
CA GLU A 60 8.21 11.87 3.12
C GLU A 60 6.90 11.56 2.39
N THR A 61 6.75 10.31 1.92
CA THR A 61 5.55 9.87 1.20
C THR A 61 5.08 8.49 1.67
N CYS A 62 3.77 8.24 1.54
CA CYS A 62 3.22 6.90 1.73
C CYS A 62 3.40 6.09 0.45
N VAL A 63 4.14 4.98 0.53
CA VAL A 63 4.51 4.17 -0.63
C VAL A 63 3.96 2.76 -0.54
N ALA A 64 3.70 2.19 -1.70
CA ALA A 64 3.40 0.77 -1.83
C ALA A 64 4.65 -0.07 -1.55
N VAL A 65 4.55 -1.02 -0.63
CA VAL A 65 5.64 -1.95 -0.33
C VAL A 65 5.42 -3.28 -1.06
N PRO A 66 6.37 -3.74 -1.89
CA PRO A 66 6.25 -5.04 -2.53
C PRO A 66 6.31 -6.16 -1.48
N THR A 67 5.46 -7.19 -1.65
CA THR A 67 5.36 -8.37 -0.76
C THR A 67 6.66 -9.18 -0.67
N LYS A 68 7.58 -8.97 -1.62
CA LYS A 68 8.97 -9.42 -1.53
C LYS A 68 9.84 -8.21 -1.29
N LEU A 69 10.11 -7.90 -0.02
CA LEU A 69 11.30 -7.14 0.38
C LEU A 69 12.54 -8.00 0.12
N HIS A 70 12.75 -8.42 -1.13
CA HIS A 70 14.06 -8.80 -1.61
C HIS A 70 14.70 -7.50 -2.06
N ASP A 71 15.22 -6.79 -1.06
CA ASP A 71 16.52 -6.15 -1.12
C ASP A 71 16.67 -5.35 0.17
N ASN A 72 17.84 -5.46 0.78
CA ASN A 72 18.30 -4.52 1.79
C ASN A 72 18.50 -3.17 1.10
N ASP A 73 17.43 -2.54 0.65
CA ASP A 73 17.42 -1.16 0.19
C ASP A 73 17.59 -0.31 1.45
N ALA A 74 18.82 -0.30 1.96
CA ALA A 74 19.23 0.41 3.16
C ALA A 74 19.02 1.91 3.04
N SER A 75 18.63 2.40 1.86
CA SER A 75 18.24 3.78 1.61
C SER A 75 16.83 4.10 2.11
N LYS A 76 15.95 3.12 2.33
CA LYS A 76 14.57 3.36 2.75
C LYS A 76 14.39 3.17 4.24
N THR A 77 13.71 4.14 4.87
CA THR A 77 13.30 4.04 6.27
C THR A 77 11.78 3.97 6.31
N LEU A 78 11.24 2.74 6.29
CA LEU A 78 9.81 2.50 6.20
C LEU A 78 9.16 2.39 7.58
N PHE A 79 8.06 3.11 7.78
CA PHE A 79 7.24 3.04 8.99
C PHE A 79 5.89 2.41 8.67
N GLN A 80 5.57 1.37 9.44
CA GLN A 80 4.30 0.67 9.37
C GLN A 80 3.96 0.13 10.75
N ASP A 81 2.68 0.13 11.11
CA ASP A 81 2.15 -0.63 12.23
C ASP A 81 0.74 -1.09 11.88
N ILE A 82 0.64 -2.32 11.36
CA ILE A 82 -0.62 -2.92 10.91
C ILE A 82 -1.59 -3.11 12.10
N ILE A 83 -1.06 -3.38 13.30
CA ILE A 83 -1.89 -3.77 14.45
C ILE A 83 -2.43 -2.54 15.18
N ASN A 84 -1.58 -1.56 15.46
CA ASN A 84 -1.97 -0.39 16.26
C ASN A 84 -2.20 0.88 15.44
N GLY A 85 -1.75 0.90 14.18
CA GLY A 85 -1.90 2.06 13.30
C GLY A 85 -1.10 3.28 13.77
N LYS A 86 -0.05 3.08 14.58
CA LYS A 86 0.74 4.17 15.16
C LYS A 86 2.22 3.85 15.16
N HIS A 87 3.03 4.76 14.62
CA HIS A 87 4.47 4.65 14.68
C HIS A 87 5.06 5.75 15.57
N LYS A 88 6.02 5.40 16.45
CA LYS A 88 6.59 6.33 17.46
C LYS A 88 7.24 7.56 16.83
N LYS A 89 7.78 7.43 15.61
CA LYS A 89 8.43 8.52 14.87
C LYS A 89 7.46 9.44 14.12
N CYS A 90 6.19 9.06 13.94
CA CYS A 90 5.19 9.91 13.26
C CYS A 90 4.65 11.07 14.12
N LYS A 91 5.10 11.24 15.38
CA LYS A 91 4.50 12.15 16.35
C LYS A 91 4.71 13.66 16.05
N ASN A 92 5.45 14.01 15.00
CA ASN A 92 5.90 15.38 14.75
C ASN A 92 5.40 15.99 13.42
N GLN A 93 4.50 15.32 12.69
CA GLN A 93 4.08 15.70 11.33
C GLN A 93 2.56 16.07 11.31
N GLN A 94 2.12 16.88 12.29
CA GLN A 94 0.72 17.29 12.46
C GLN A 94 0.41 18.57 11.68
#